data_AF-A0A6J7N1S0-F1
#
_entry.id   AF-A0A6J7N1S0-F1
#
_cell.length_a   1.000
_cell.length_b   1.000
_cell.length_c   1.000
_cell.angle_alpha   90.00
_cell.angle_beta   90.00
_cell.angle_gamma   90.00
#
_symmetry.space_group_name_H-M   'P 1'
#
loop_
_entity.id
_entity.type
_entity.pdbx_description
1 polymer ?
#
loop_
_entity_poly.entity_id
_entity_poly.type
_entity_poly.pdbx_seq_one_letter_code
_entity_poly.pdbx_strand_id
1 'polypeptide(L)'
;MKFVGSLIIGVATGVAAIFLHHFAPPFGIVIAVLGTFVAIWSVGRSFGKRLYKSIAAFAWFAIFWRGASFGIGNEIFIQGDKLGNIFLFSTFIALFVAIALPAN
;
A
#
# COMPACT_ATOMS: atom_id res chain seq x y z
N MET A 1 9.89 -2.91 19.11
CA MET A 1 8.70 -2.08 18.77
C MET A 1 8.66 -1.61 17.32
N LYS A 2 9.75 -1.05 16.75
CA LYS A 2 9.77 -0.53 15.36
C LYS A 2 9.32 -1.52 14.28
N PHE A 3 9.68 -2.80 14.42
CA PHE A 3 9.23 -3.88 13.52
C PHE A 3 7.70 -4.03 13.49
N VAL A 4 7.08 -4.16 14.67
CA VAL A 4 5.63 -4.26 14.80
C VAL A 4 4.96 -2.97 14.31
N GLY A 5 5.54 -1.81 14.62
CA GLY A 5 5.07 -0.52 14.10
C GLY A 5 5.07 -0.46 12.57
N SER A 6 6.13 -0.95 11.91
CA SER A 6 6.17 -1.00 10.45
C SER A 6 5.11 -1.93 9.85
N LEU A 7 4.85 -3.08 10.49
CA LEU A 7 3.77 -3.97 10.06
C LEU A 7 2.41 -3.29 10.18
N ILE A 8 2.11 -2.68 11.32
CA ILE A 8 0.82 -1.99 11.57
C ILE A 8 0.62 -0.87 10.55
N ILE A 9 1.63 -0.03 10.32
CA ILE A 9 1.54 1.06 9.34
C ILE A 9 1.31 0.50 7.93
N GLY A 10 2.03 -0.56 7.55
CA GLY A 10 1.85 -1.22 6.26
C GLY A 10 0.45 -1.78 6.08
N VAL A 11 -0.08 -2.52 7.06
CA VAL A 11 -1.44 -3.06 7.05
C VAL A 11 -2.48 -1.96 6.95
N ALA A 12 -2.43 -0.97 7.85
CA ALA A 12 -3.39 0.12 7.89
C ALA A 12 -3.42 0.90 6.57
N THR A 13 -2.24 1.16 6.00
CA THR A 13 -2.12 1.85 4.72
C THR A 13 -2.63 0.98 3.57
N GLY A 14 -2.38 -0.33 3.59
CA GLY A 14 -2.93 -1.29 2.62
C GLY A 14 -4.45 -1.29 2.61
N VAL A 15 -5.06 -1.40 3.78
CA VAL A 15 -6.52 -1.36 3.95
C VAL A 15 -7.07 -0.03 3.42
N ALA A 16 -6.50 1.09 3.84
CA ALA A 16 -6.94 2.41 3.40
C ALA A 16 -6.85 2.58 1.87
N ALA A 17 -5.74 2.14 1.25
CA ALA A 17 -5.54 2.23 -0.19
C ALA A 17 -6.58 1.40 -0.97
N ILE A 18 -6.91 0.19 -0.51
CA ILE A 18 -7.94 -0.66 -1.11
C ILE A 18 -9.31 -0.01 -1.04
N PHE A 19 -9.70 0.59 0.09
CA PHE A 19 -11.00 1.26 0.13
C PHE A 19 -11.03 2.55 -0.70
N LEU A 20 -9.92 3.30 -0.74
CA LEU A 20 -9.85 4.57 -1.44
C LEU A 20 -9.81 4.42 -2.96
N HIS A 21 -9.16 3.39 -3.52
CA HIS A 21 -8.94 3.32 -4.98
C HIS A 21 -10.24 3.32 -5.78
N HIS A 22 -11.32 2.76 -5.22
CA HIS A 22 -12.62 2.63 -5.87
C HIS A 22 -13.67 3.64 -5.37
N PHE A 23 -13.37 4.40 -4.29
CA PHE A 23 -14.34 5.29 -3.63
C PHE A 23 -14.83 6.44 -4.51
N ALA A 24 -13.90 7.14 -5.20
CA ALA A 24 -14.23 8.27 -6.06
C ALA A 24 -13.23 8.43 -7.22
N PRO A 25 -13.25 7.55 -8.25
CA PRO A 25 -12.33 7.66 -9.39
C PRO A 25 -12.53 8.98 -10.17
N PRO A 26 -11.46 9.65 -10.61
CA PRO A 26 -10.04 9.25 -10.52
C PRO A 26 -9.34 9.72 -9.24
N PHE A 27 -9.99 10.51 -8.38
CA PHE A 27 -9.33 11.10 -7.20
C PHE A 27 -8.97 10.06 -6.14
N GLY A 28 -9.85 9.07 -5.92
CA GLY A 28 -9.64 8.01 -4.93
C GLY A 28 -8.35 7.21 -5.17
N ILE A 29 -8.11 6.79 -6.42
CA ILE A 29 -6.89 6.07 -6.79
C ILE A 29 -5.63 6.93 -6.66
N VAL A 30 -5.70 8.22 -7.02
CA VAL A 30 -4.57 9.15 -6.83
C VAL A 30 -4.22 9.28 -5.35
N ILE A 31 -5.22 9.47 -4.48
CA ILE A 31 -5.03 9.55 -3.03
C ILE A 31 -4.49 8.22 -2.48
N ALA A 32 -4.99 7.08 -2.95
CA ALA A 32 -4.53 5.76 -2.52
C ALA A 32 -3.03 5.55 -2.83
N VAL A 33 -2.59 5.93 -4.03
CA VAL A 33 -1.20 5.79 -4.48
C VAL A 33 -0.28 6.76 -3.72
N LEU A 34 -0.64 8.04 -3.67
CA LEU A 34 0.16 9.05 -2.98
C LEU A 34 0.21 8.78 -1.46
N GLY A 35 -0.92 8.40 -0.86
CA GLY A 35 -0.99 8.02 0.54
C GLY A 35 -0.10 6.81 0.86
N THR A 36 -0.11 5.79 -0.01
CA THR A 36 0.78 4.63 0.13
C THR A 36 2.25 5.04 0.04
N PHE A 37 2.61 5.85 -0.96
CA PHE A 37 3.97 6.38 -1.08
C PHE A 37 4.42 7.12 0.19
N VAL A 38 3.64 8.11 0.62
CA VAL A 38 3.96 8.98 1.75
C VAL A 38 4.08 8.16 3.04
N ALA A 39 3.15 7.26 3.30
CA ALA A 39 3.17 6.42 4.49
C ALA A 39 4.43 5.54 4.54
N ILE A 40 4.71 4.77 3.49
CA ILE A 40 5.86 3.86 3.45
C ILE A 40 7.19 4.63 3.46
N TRP A 41 7.25 5.76 2.77
CA TRP A 41 8.43 6.64 2.81
C TRP A 41 8.68 7.18 4.23
N SER A 42 7.62 7.64 4.91
CA SER A 42 7.70 8.20 6.26
C SER A 42 8.20 7.19 7.30
N VAL A 43 7.88 5.90 7.14
CA VAL A 43 8.36 4.82 8.03
C VAL A 43 9.89 4.83 8.14
N GLY A 44 10.61 5.01 7.03
CA GLY A 44 12.07 5.06 7.08
C GLY A 44 12.63 6.36 7.64
N ARG A 45 11.88 7.47 7.61
CA ARG A 45 12.25 8.71 8.29
C ARG A 45 12.09 8.59 9.80
N SER A 46 11.01 7.93 10.24
CA SER A 46 10.67 7.77 11.65
C SER A 46 11.46 6.68 12.35
N PHE A 47 11.73 5.55 11.67
CA PHE A 47 12.38 4.40 12.29
C PHE A 47 13.87 4.28 11.96
N GLY A 48 14.33 4.99 10.94
CA GLY A 48 15.75 5.26 10.64
C GLY A 48 16.49 4.15 9.89
N LYS A 49 15.78 3.17 9.33
CA LYS A 49 16.37 2.10 8.50
C LYS A 49 15.49 1.76 7.32
N ARG A 50 16.11 1.45 6.18
CA ARG A 50 15.43 1.01 4.95
C ARG A 50 14.64 -0.29 5.15
N LEU A 51 15.15 -1.19 6.00
CA LEU A 51 14.48 -2.47 6.33
C LEU A 51 13.04 -2.27 6.82
N TYR A 52 12.77 -1.24 7.62
CA TYR A 52 11.41 -0.99 8.11
C TYR A 52 10.44 -0.53 7.01
N LYS A 53 10.93 0.16 5.98
CA LYS A 53 10.13 0.48 4.79
C LYS A 53 9.75 -0.80 4.05
N SER A 54 10.71 -1.71 3.87
CA SER A 54 10.46 -3.01 3.22
C SER A 54 9.45 -3.84 4.01
N ILE A 55 9.56 -3.91 5.33
CA ILE A 55 8.60 -4.63 6.19
C ILE A 55 7.19 -4.03 6.04
N ALA A 56 7.07 -2.70 6.06
CA ALA A 56 5.78 -2.04 5.87
C ALA A 56 5.22 -2.29 4.46
N ALA A 57 6.05 -2.28 3.42
CA ALA A 57 5.64 -2.60 2.06
C ALA A 57 5.20 -4.06 1.90
N PHE A 58 5.88 -5.01 2.55
CA PHE A 58 5.46 -6.42 2.56
C PHE A 58 4.10 -6.59 3.25
N ALA A 59 3.88 -5.91 4.38
CA ALA A 59 2.59 -5.91 5.05
C ALA A 59 1.48 -5.30 4.16
N TRP A 60 1.77 -4.18 3.49
CA TRP A 60 0.87 -3.58 2.52
C TRP A 60 0.53 -4.57 1.39
N PHE A 61 1.53 -5.25 0.84
CA PHE A 61 1.35 -6.21 -0.25
C PHE A 61 0.51 -7.42 0.18
N ALA A 62 0.68 -7.92 1.40
CA ALA A 62 -0.15 -9.00 1.93
C ALA A 62 -1.64 -8.61 1.99
N ILE A 63 -1.94 -7.37 2.36
CA ILE A 63 -3.30 -6.83 2.37
C ILE A 63 -3.83 -6.65 0.94
N PHE A 64 -3.02 -6.11 0.03
CA PHE A 64 -3.36 -6.02 -1.39
C PHE A 64 -3.71 -7.40 -1.97
N TRP A 65 -2.85 -8.40 -1.73
CA TRP A 65 -3.07 -9.77 -2.18
C TRP A 65 -4.38 -10.33 -1.65
N ARG A 66 -4.71 -10.06 -0.38
CA ARG A 66 -5.98 -10.47 0.20
C ARG A 66 -7.17 -9.78 -0.46
N GLY A 67 -7.08 -8.48 -0.77
CA GLY A 67 -8.14 -7.73 -1.46
C GLY A 67 -8.30 -8.10 -2.94
N ALA A 68 -7.24 -8.61 -3.57
CA ALA A 68 -7.23 -9.13 -4.94
C ALA A 68 -7.59 -10.63 -5.02
N SER A 69 -7.92 -11.27 -3.90
CA SER A 69 -8.34 -12.68 -3.83
C SER A 69 -9.82 -12.78 -3.49
N PHE A 70 -10.45 -13.91 -3.82
CA PHE A 70 -11.84 -14.16 -3.44
C PHE A 70 -12.02 -14.12 -1.91
N GLY A 71 -12.98 -13.29 -1.50
CA GLY A 71 -13.47 -13.18 -0.14
C GLY A 71 -14.58 -14.17 0.16
N ILE A 72 -15.21 -13.98 1.32
CA ILE A 72 -16.45 -14.67 1.66
C ILE A 72 -17.53 -14.14 0.71
N GLY A 73 -18.29 -15.04 0.08
CA GLY A 73 -19.33 -14.64 -0.88
C GLY A 73 -18.83 -14.40 -2.32
N ASN A 74 -17.62 -14.85 -2.66
CA ASN A 74 -16.99 -14.65 -3.98
C ASN A 74 -16.81 -13.18 -4.38
N GLU A 75 -16.76 -12.29 -3.39
CA GLU A 75 -16.47 -10.88 -3.61
C GLU A 75 -14.97 -10.64 -3.79
N ILE A 76 -14.62 -9.67 -4.62
CA ILE A 76 -13.25 -9.25 -4.88
C ILE A 76 -13.19 -7.72 -4.82
N PHE A 77 -12.31 -7.17 -3.98
CA PHE A 77 -12.20 -5.71 -3.80
C PHE A 77 -11.37 -5.06 -4.90
N ILE A 78 -10.30 -5.73 -5.33
CA ILE A 78 -9.46 -5.28 -6.44
C ILE A 78 -9.75 -6.18 -7.63
N GLN A 79 -10.52 -5.66 -8.57
CA GLN A 79 -10.91 -6.38 -9.78
C GLN A 79 -9.79 -6.37 -10.82
N GLY A 80 -9.76 -7.36 -11.71
CA GLY A 80 -8.84 -7.41 -12.85
C GLY A 80 -9.19 -6.45 -13.99
N ASP A 81 -9.95 -5.40 -13.69
CA ASP A 81 -10.45 -4.42 -14.65
C ASP A 81 -9.44 -3.28 -14.88
N LYS A 82 -9.84 -2.25 -15.64
CA LYS A 82 -8.94 -1.14 -15.95
C LYS A 82 -8.49 -0.41 -14.68
N LEU A 83 -9.40 -0.15 -13.73
CA LEU A 83 -9.07 0.60 -12.52
C LEU A 83 -8.17 -0.20 -11.57
N GLY A 84 -8.48 -1.47 -11.33
CA GLY A 84 -7.67 -2.34 -10.49
C GLY A 84 -6.26 -2.57 -11.05
N ASN A 85 -6.13 -2.71 -12.38
CA ASN A 85 -4.82 -2.81 -13.01
C ASN A 85 -4.01 -1.52 -12.89
N ILE A 86 -4.62 -0.34 -13.10
CA ILE A 86 -3.94 0.94 -12.86
C ILE A 86 -3.46 1.02 -11.41
N PHE A 87 -4.33 0.66 -10.45
CA PHE A 87 -4.01 0.71 -9.03
C PHE A 87 -2.83 -0.19 -8.67
N LEU A 88 -2.81 -1.42 -9.20
CA LEU A 88 -1.68 -2.34 -9.03
C LEU A 88 -0.38 -1.70 -9.53
N PHE A 89 -0.32 -1.29 -10.80
CA PHE A 89 0.90 -0.79 -11.41
C PHE A 89 1.41 0.49 -10.75
N SER A 90 0.54 1.49 -10.56
CA SER A 90 0.94 2.77 -9.99
C SER A 90 1.40 2.64 -8.54
N THR A 91 0.74 1.79 -7.76
CA THR A 91 1.10 1.62 -6.35
C THR A 91 2.36 0.78 -6.18
N PHE A 92 2.59 -0.21 -7.03
CA PHE A 92 3.87 -0.93 -7.05
C PHE A 92 5.04 0.00 -7.33
N ILE A 93 4.93 0.87 -8.33
CA ILE A 93 5.94 1.89 -8.62
C ILE A 93 6.15 2.79 -7.40
N ALA A 94 5.07 3.26 -6.77
CA ALA A 94 5.13 4.06 -5.55
C ALA A 94 5.86 3.36 -4.40
N LEU A 95 5.62 2.06 -4.17
CA LEU A 95 6.32 1.27 -3.15
C LEU A 95 7.82 1.17 -3.44
N PHE A 96 8.19 0.87 -4.69
CA PHE A 96 9.60 0.80 -5.08
C PHE A 96 10.30 2.15 -4.86
N VAL A 97 9.68 3.25 -5.26
CA VAL A 97 10.24 4.60 -5.07
C VAL A 97 10.35 4.92 -3.58
N ALA A 98 9.31 4.66 -2.78
CA ALA A 98 9.32 4.91 -1.34
C ALA A 98 10.46 4.17 -0.62
N ILE A 99 10.68 2.91 -0.98
CA ILE A 99 11.78 2.07 -0.45
C ILE A 99 13.14 2.56 -0.96
N ALA A 100 13.25 2.97 -2.22
CA ALA A 100 14.50 3.41 -2.84
C ALA A 100 15.04 4.72 -2.25
N LEU A 101 14.15 5.63 -1.87
CA LEU A 101 14.53 6.87 -1.21
C LEU A 101 15.26 6.60 0.12
N PRO A 102 16.23 7.44 0.52
CA PRO A 102 17.02 7.23 1.71
C PRO A 102 16.18 7.14 2.98
N ALA A 103 16.64 6.33 3.93
CA ALA A 103 16.22 6.38 5.32
C ALA A 103 17.25 7.24 6.06
N ASN A 104 16.79 8.06 7.02
CA ASN A 104 17.67 8.97 7.75
C ASN A 104 18.16 8.36 9.06
#